data_AF-A0A2V5NZV7-F1
#
_entry.id   AF-A0A2V5NZV7-F1
#
_cell.length_a   1.000
_cell.length_b   1.000
_cell.length_c   1.000
_cell.angle_alpha   90.00
_cell.angle_beta   90.00
_cell.angle_gamma   90.00
#
_symmetry.space_group_name_H-M   'P 1'
#
loop_
_entity.id
_entity.type
_entity.pdbx_description
1 polymer ?
#
loop_
_entity_poly.entity_id
_entity_poly.type
_entity_poly.pdbx_seq_one_letter_code
_entity_poly.pdbx_strand_id
1 'polypeptide(L)'
;HTDAGKAHYFESLKPWLTGDTEDLSQAGAAIRLGLNEGAVKVAIHRLRHRFREVLKDEIGQTVSDRAHVDEEMHYLLEALL
;
A
#
# COMPACT_ATOMS: atom_id res chain seq x y z
N HIS A 1 11.16 11.44 -18.35
CA HIS A 1 10.25 12.54 -17.96
C HIS A 1 9.09 12.00 -17.12
N THR A 2 9.36 11.10 -16.15
CA THR A 2 8.32 10.16 -15.68
C THR A 2 8.29 9.93 -14.17
N ASP A 3 9.22 10.51 -13.40
CA ASP A 3 9.26 10.31 -11.94
C ASP A 3 8.30 11.22 -11.19
N ALA A 4 8.06 12.45 -11.67
CA ALA A 4 7.14 13.38 -11.00
C ALA A 4 5.69 12.87 -10.95
N GLY A 5 5.20 12.27 -12.05
CA GLY A 5 3.86 11.68 -12.11
C GLY A 5 3.71 10.44 -11.22
N LYS A 6 4.76 9.61 -11.14
CA LYS A 6 4.79 8.44 -10.25
C LYS A 6 4.88 8.84 -8.78
N ALA A 7 5.67 9.86 -8.45
CA ALA A 7 5.77 10.41 -7.10
C ALA A 7 4.43 10.99 -6.64
N HIS A 8 3.78 11.82 -7.46
CA HIS A 8 2.45 12.37 -7.14
C HIS A 8 1.40 11.26 -6.95
N TYR A 9 1.45 10.23 -7.78
CA TYR A 9 0.59 9.06 -7.67
C TYR A 9 0.80 8.31 -6.35
N PHE A 10 2.06 8.05 -5.99
CA PHE A 10 2.41 7.38 -4.75
C PHE A 10 2.01 8.21 -3.53
N GLU A 11 2.40 9.48 -3.47
CA GLU A 11 2.05 10.37 -2.35
C GLU A 11 0.53 10.49 -2.15
N SER A 12 -0.23 10.48 -3.26
CA SER A 12 -1.69 10.49 -3.18
C SER A 12 -2.26 9.22 -2.58
N LEU A 13 -1.63 8.05 -2.77
CA LEU A 13 -2.15 6.75 -2.32
C LEU A 13 -1.50 6.23 -1.02
N LYS A 14 -0.34 6.76 -0.66
CA LYS A 14 0.45 6.41 0.52
C LYS A 14 -0.34 6.44 1.84
N PRO A 15 -1.28 7.36 2.09
CA PRO A 15 -2.04 7.34 3.34
C PRO A 15 -2.85 6.04 3.52
N TRP A 16 -3.36 5.44 2.44
CA TRP A 16 -4.04 4.14 2.50
C TRP A 16 -3.07 2.96 2.66
N LEU A 17 -1.77 3.18 2.51
CA LEU A 17 -0.73 2.20 2.85
C LEU A 17 -0.40 2.25 4.34
N THR A 18 -0.31 3.45 4.92
CA THR A 18 0.12 3.67 6.31
C THR A 18 -1.00 3.67 7.35
N GLY A 19 -2.26 3.78 6.91
CA GLY A 19 -3.42 3.84 7.81
C GLY A 19 -3.85 5.27 8.16
N ASP A 20 -3.13 6.29 7.66
CA ASP A 20 -3.39 7.72 7.90
C ASP A 20 -4.56 8.24 7.04
N THR A 21 -5.72 7.59 7.14
CA THR A 21 -6.88 7.86 6.28
C THR A 21 -7.94 8.75 6.91
N GLU A 22 -7.65 9.32 8.08
CA GLU A 22 -8.53 10.28 8.73
C GLU A 22 -8.79 11.45 7.76
N ASP A 23 -10.07 11.77 7.54
CA ASP A 23 -10.56 12.77 6.57
C ASP A 23 -10.26 12.52 5.07
N LEU A 24 -9.75 11.35 4.70
CA LEU A 24 -9.48 11.00 3.30
C LEU A 24 -10.60 10.18 2.66
N SER A 25 -11.12 10.65 1.52
CA SER A 25 -12.04 9.87 0.68
C SER A 25 -11.36 9.33 -0.58
N GLN A 26 -11.70 8.10 -0.95
CA GLN A 26 -11.25 7.48 -2.21
C GLN A 26 -11.80 8.24 -3.42
N ALA A 27 -13.00 8.83 -3.32
CA ALA A 27 -13.59 9.71 -4.30
C ALA A 27 -12.73 10.97 -4.54
N GLY A 28 -12.28 11.62 -3.46
CA GLY A 28 -11.38 12.78 -3.54
C GLY A 28 -10.03 12.43 -4.18
N ALA A 29 -9.46 11.26 -3.86
CA ALA A 29 -8.26 10.77 -4.54
C ALA A 29 -8.50 10.47 -6.02
N ALA A 30 -9.66 9.94 -6.40
CA ALA A 30 -10.01 9.69 -7.79
C ALA A 30 -9.98 11.00 -8.61
N ILE A 31 -10.59 12.07 -8.07
CA ILE A 31 -10.57 13.39 -8.69
C ILE A 31 -9.13 13.90 -8.83
N ARG A 32 -8.32 13.86 -7.77
CA ARG A 32 -6.92 14.34 -7.79
C ARG A 32 -6.06 13.59 -8.81
N LEU A 33 -6.30 12.29 -8.96
CA LEU A 33 -5.52 11.41 -9.84
C LEU A 33 -6.08 11.32 -11.27
N GLY A 34 -7.22 11.95 -11.56
CA GLY A 34 -7.91 11.79 -12.85
C GLY A 34 -8.38 10.34 -13.10
N LEU A 35 -8.73 9.63 -12.03
CA LEU A 35 -9.19 8.24 -12.04
C LEU A 35 -10.66 8.14 -11.64
N ASN A 36 -11.28 6.99 -11.94
CA ASN A 36 -12.51 6.59 -11.28
C ASN A 36 -12.22 5.91 -9.93
N GLU A 37 -13.20 5.89 -9.03
CA GLU A 37 -13.06 5.30 -7.69
C GLU A 37 -12.66 3.81 -7.71
N GLY A 38 -13.17 3.04 -8.67
CA GLY A 38 -12.80 1.64 -8.83
C GLY A 38 -11.30 1.49 -9.11
N ALA A 39 -10.74 2.33 -9.97
CA ALA A 39 -9.32 2.34 -10.28
C ALA A 39 -8.47 2.72 -9.06
N VAL A 40 -8.95 3.64 -8.21
CA VAL A 40 -8.29 3.98 -6.93
C VAL A 40 -8.27 2.78 -5.99
N LYS A 41 -9.39 2.07 -5.82
CA LYS A 41 -9.45 0.85 -4.98
C LYS A 41 -8.46 -0.20 -5.44
N VAL A 42 -8.41 -0.47 -6.75
CA VAL A 42 -7.48 -1.45 -7.31
C VAL A 42 -6.02 -0.98 -7.17
N ALA A 43 -5.76 0.32 -7.30
CA ALA A 43 -4.43 0.90 -7.10
C ALA A 43 -3.95 0.73 -5.64
N ILE A 44 -4.80 1.02 -4.66
CA ILE A 44 -4.52 0.81 -3.24
C ILE A 44 -4.25 -0.68 -2.98
N HIS A 45 -5.07 -1.58 -3.53
CA HIS A 45 -4.86 -3.02 -3.38
C HIS A 45 -3.51 -3.47 -3.93
N ARG A 46 -3.14 -3.02 -5.15
CA ARG A 46 -1.84 -3.32 -5.74
C ARG A 46 -0.68 -2.73 -4.94
N LEU A 47 -0.83 -1.51 -4.42
CA LEU A 47 0.19 -0.86 -3.60
C LEU A 47 0.46 -1.66 -2.33
N ARG A 48 -0.60 -2.04 -1.61
CA ARG A 48 -0.50 -2.89 -0.40
C ARG A 48 0.11 -4.24 -0.72
N HIS A 49 -0.31 -4.91 -1.81
CA HIS A 49 0.27 -6.19 -2.22
C HIS A 49 1.77 -6.07 -2.49
N ARG A 50 2.19 -5.10 -3.30
CA ARG A 50 3.62 -4.91 -3.64
C ARG A 50 4.45 -4.55 -2.41
N PHE A 51 3.92 -3.71 -1.52
CA PHE A 51 4.60 -3.38 -0.26
C PHE A 51 4.82 -4.63 0.60
N ARG A 52 3.82 -5.52 0.68
CA ARG A 52 3.97 -6.81 1.38
C ARG A 52 5.04 -7.68 0.75
N GLU A 53 5.06 -7.84 -0.57
CA GLU A 53 6.07 -8.68 -1.22
C GLU A 53 7.49 -8.16 -0.94
N VAL A 54 7.69 -6.84 -1.01
CA VAL A 54 8.99 -6.23 -0.68
C VAL A 54 9.34 -6.41 0.79
N LEU A 55 8.38 -6.24 1.71
CA LEU A 55 8.60 -6.50 3.13
C LEU A 55 8.92 -7.97 3.41
N LYS A 56 8.22 -8.90 2.78
CA LYS A 56 8.46 -10.34 2.91
C LYS A 56 9.83 -10.73 2.37
N ASP A 57 10.25 -10.15 1.26
CA ASP A 57 11.58 -10.38 0.70
C ASP A 57 12.69 -9.83 1.62
N GLU A 58 12.48 -8.67 2.25
CA GLU A 58 13.45 -8.08 3.19
C GLU A 58 13.50 -8.85 4.54
N ILE A 59 12.33 -9.15 5.11
CA ILE A 59 12.21 -9.91 6.36
C ILE A 59 12.66 -11.36 6.15
N GLY A 60 12.28 -12.00 5.05
CA GLY A 60 12.66 -13.37 4.70
C GLY A 60 14.14 -13.55 4.36
N GLN A 61 14.88 -12.47 4.07
CA GLN A 61 16.34 -12.49 4.04
C GLN A 61 16.96 -12.52 5.46
N THR A 62 16.19 -12.12 6.47
CA THR A 62 16.65 -11.98 7.87
C THR A 62 16.09 -13.08 8.78
N VAL A 63 14.96 -13.69 8.42
CA VAL A 63 14.25 -14.73 9.19
C VAL A 63 14.55 -16.11 8.59
N SER A 64 15.15 -16.98 9.40
CA SER A 64 15.58 -18.34 9.01
C SER A 64 14.43 -19.30 8.64
N ASP A 65 13.17 -18.93 8.90
CA ASP A 65 12.00 -19.79 8.65
C ASP A 65 10.84 -19.01 8.00
N ARG A 66 10.65 -19.20 6.69
CA ARG A 66 9.64 -18.50 5.88
C ARG A 66 8.20 -18.77 6.31
N ALA A 67 7.95 -19.85 7.05
CA ALA A 67 6.60 -20.22 7.49
C ALA A 67 5.99 -19.23 8.51
N HIS A 68 6.82 -18.51 9.27
CA HIS A 68 6.35 -17.54 10.27
C HIS A 68 6.12 -16.14 9.67
N VAL A 69 6.63 -15.88 8.46
CA VAL A 69 6.52 -14.57 7.81
C VAL A 69 5.08 -14.25 7.45
N ASP A 70 4.28 -15.22 7.01
CA ASP A 70 2.88 -14.98 6.66
C ASP A 70 2.01 -14.69 7.90
N GLU A 71 2.29 -15.32 9.03
CA GLU A 71 1.62 -15.09 10.31
C GLU A 71 1.98 -13.73 10.93
N GLU A 72 3.27 -13.36 10.95
CA GLU A 72 3.69 -12.04 11.43
C GLU A 72 3.16 -10.90 10.54
N MET A 73 3.10 -11.12 9.22
CA MET A 73 2.51 -10.18 8.28
C MET A 73 1.00 -10.02 8.50
N HIS A 74 0.29 -11.07 8.91
CA HIS A 74 -1.12 -11.00 9.28
C HIS A 74 -1.31 -10.15 10.54
N TYR A 75 -0.50 -10.39 11.58
CA TYR A 75 -0.51 -9.62 12.83
C TYR A 75 -0.17 -8.13 12.64
N LEU A 76 0.83 -7.82 11.81
CA LEU A 76 1.19 -6.44 11.48
C LEU A 76 0.05 -5.72 10.75
N LEU A 77 -0.69 -6.44 9.90
CA LEU A 77 -1.83 -5.89 9.17
C LEU A 77 -3.04 -5.65 10.07
N GLU A 78 -3.32 -6.54 11.03
CA GLU A 78 -4.36 -6.29 12.04
C GLU A 78 -4.04 -5.06 12.90
N ALA A 79 -2.76 -4.78 13.16
CA ALA A 79 -2.35 -3.58 13.91
C ALA A 79 -2.44 -2.26 13.10
N LEU A 80 -2.59 -2.34 11.77
CA LEU A 80 -2.67 -1.19 10.85
C LEU A 80 -4.09 -0.97 10.26
N LEU A 81 -5.05 -1.83 10.61
CA LEU A 81 -6.47 -1.74 10.23
C LEU A 81 -7.30 -1.18 11.38
#